data_AF-A0A7C3UNY7-F1
#
_entry.id   AF-A0A7C3UNY7-F1
#
_cell.length_a   1.000
_cell.length_b   1.000
_cell.length_c   1.000
_cell.angle_alpha   90.00
_cell.angle_beta   90.00
_cell.angle_gamma   90.00
#
_symmetry.space_group_name_H-M   'P 1'
#
loop_
_entity.id
_entity.type
_entity.pdbx_description
1 polymer ?
#
loop_
_entity_poly.entity_id
_entity_poly.type
_entity_poly.pdbx_seq_one_letter_code
_entity_poly.pdbx_strand_id
1 'polypeptide(L)' 'MTIIEVEEALLSGRILEQYEDTGRGESCLVVGFTKEGKPIHVVCGRRGEYLVIITVYIPSPPKFKNPYERG' A
#
# COMPACT_ATOMS: atom_id res chain seq x y z
N MET A 1 -4.20 -13.02 4.19
CA MET A 1 -4.07 -11.58 4.50
C MET A 1 -5.35 -11.19 5.22
N THR A 2 -5.23 -10.65 6.42
CA THR A 2 -6.36 -10.23 7.28
C THR A 2 -6.43 -8.71 7.36
N ILE A 3 -7.55 -8.17 7.83
CA ILE A 3 -7.69 -6.71 8.04
C ILE A 3 -6.65 -6.21 9.05
N ILE A 4 -6.36 -6.98 10.10
CA ILE A 4 -5.35 -6.65 11.11
C ILE A 4 -3.96 -6.52 10.47
N GLU A 5 -3.57 -7.45 9.59
CA GLU A 5 -2.29 -7.38 8.87
C GLU A 5 -2.20 -6.11 7.98
N VAL A 6 -3.31 -5.68 7.36
CA VAL A 6 -3.34 -4.46 6.54
C VAL A 6 -3.21 -3.21 7.41
N GLU A 7 -3.88 -3.18 8.56
CA GLU A 7 -3.79 -2.09 9.53
C GLU A 7 -2.35 -1.96 10.08
N GLU A 8 -1.72 -3.07 10.46
CA GLU A 8 -0.32 -3.11 10.91
C GLU A 8 0.63 -2.53 9.85
N ALA A 9 0.44 -2.91 8.58
CA ALA A 9 1.24 -2.42 7.48
C ALA A 9 1.01 -0.91 7.24
N LEU A 10 -0.22 -0.42 7.33
CA LEU A 10 -0.51 1.01 7.13
C LEU A 10 0.04 1.88 8.26
N LEU A 11 -0.07 1.43 9.52
CA LEU A 11 0.42 2.18 10.68
C LEU A 11 1.96 2.32 10.72
N SER A 12 2.68 1.37 10.10
CA SER A 12 4.15 1.38 9.98
C SER A 12 4.64 1.75 8.58
N GLY A 13 3.72 2.10 7.68
CA GLY A 13 3.98 2.16 6.26
C GLY A 13 4.70 3.42 5.80
N ARG A 14 5.35 3.31 4.64
CA ARG A 14 5.92 4.44 3.89
C ARG A 14 5.31 4.52 2.50
N ILE A 15 5.11 5.73 2.01
CA ILE A 15 4.66 5.97 0.63
C ILE A 15 5.82 5.66 -0.34
N LEU A 16 5.57 4.81 -1.33
CA LEU A 16 6.49 4.50 -2.43
C LEU A 16 6.18 5.30 -3.69
N GLU A 17 4.89 5.44 -4.02
CA GLU A 17 4.44 6.11 -5.23
C GLU A 17 3.26 7.02 -4.87
N GLN A 18 3.23 8.23 -5.41
CA GLN A 18 2.07 9.13 -5.37
C GLN A 18 1.41 9.13 -6.75
N TYR A 19 0.09 9.05 -6.77
CA TYR A 19 -0.73 9.07 -7.97
C TYR A 19 -1.63 10.30 -7.92
N GLU A 20 -1.47 11.18 -8.91
CA GLU A 20 -2.30 12.37 -9.07
C GLU A 20 -3.77 12.02 -9.36
N ASP A 21 -4.66 12.97 -9.11
CA ASP A 21 -6.07 12.81 -9.43
C ASP A 21 -6.28 12.81 -10.95
N THR A 22 -6.67 11.66 -11.48
CA THR A 22 -7.03 11.46 -12.90
C THR A 22 -8.55 11.35 -13.11
N GLY A 23 -9.33 11.92 -12.19
CA GLY A 23 -10.79 11.80 -12.11
C GLY A 23 -11.26 10.68 -11.16
N ARG A 24 -10.35 10.13 -10.34
CA ARG A 24 -10.61 9.06 -9.38
C ARG A 24 -10.18 9.41 -7.95
N GLY A 25 -9.74 10.64 -7.73
CA GLY A 25 -9.09 11.09 -6.51
C GLY A 25 -7.59 10.77 -6.51
N GLU A 26 -6.84 11.56 -5.75
CA GLU A 26 -5.44 11.29 -5.45
C GLU A 26 -5.31 9.97 -4.66
N SER A 27 -4.24 9.23 -4.92
CA SER A 27 -3.94 8.01 -4.19
C SER A 27 -2.44 7.78 -4.09
N CYS A 28 -2.03 6.78 -3.31
CA CYS A 28 -0.63 6.42 -3.17
C CYS A 28 -0.48 4.92 -3.00
N LEU A 29 0.69 4.41 -3.39
CA LEU A 29 1.15 3.08 -3.04
C LEU A 29 1.97 3.18 -1.75
N VAL A 30 1.53 2.50 -0.71
CA VAL A 30 2.24 2.36 0.57
C VAL A 30 2.82 0.96 0.66
N VAL A 31 4.06 0.85 1.14
CA VAL A 31 4.62 -0.40 1.65
C VAL A 31 4.68 -0.36 3.16
N GLY A 32 4.23 -1.43 3.79
CA GLY A 32 4.39 -1.67 5.20
C GLY A 32 4.60 -3.16 5.49
N PHE A 33 4.71 -3.49 6.77
CA PHE A 33 5.00 -4.84 7.21
C PHE A 33 4.05 -5.25 8.34
N THR A 34 3.66 -6.51 8.35
CA THR A 34 3.01 -7.09 9.53
C THR A 34 4.01 -7.17 10.69
N LYS A 35 3.54 -7.44 11.90
CA LYS A 35 4.44 -7.69 13.05
C LYS A 35 5.41 -8.85 12.83
N GLU A 36 5.06 -9.80 11.96
CA GLU A 36 5.90 -10.94 11.58
C GLU A 36 6.89 -10.60 10.45
N GLY A 37 6.93 -9.34 9.98
CA GLY A 37 7.87 -8.88 8.94
C GLY A 37 7.44 -9.21 7.51
N LYS A 38 6.17 -9.57 7.29
CA LYS A 38 5.65 -9.85 5.95
C LYS A 38 5.32 -8.55 5.22
N PRO A 39 5.86 -8.31 4.00
CA PRO A 39 5.61 -7.09 3.25
C PRO A 39 4.18 -7.07 2.69
N ILE A 40 3.54 -5.90 2.80
CA ILE A 40 2.22 -5.64 2.23
C ILE A 40 2.26 -4.31 1.47
N HIS A 41 1.80 -4.36 0.22
CA HIS A 41 1.51 -3.20 -0.59
C HIS A 41 0.04 -2.85 -0.49
N VAL A 42 -0.24 -1.58 -0.20
CA VAL A 42 -1.59 -1.02 -0.13
C VAL A 42 -1.66 0.16 -1.09
N VAL A 43 -2.57 0.11 -2.05
CA VAL A 43 -2.97 1.31 -2.79
C VAL A 43 -4.15 1.92 -2.07
N CYS A 44 -4.01 3.15 -1.61
CA CYS A 44 -5.05 3.85 -0.87
C CYS A 44 -5.08 5.36 -1.18
N GLY A 45 -6.25 5.96 -0.98
CA GLY A 45 -6.46 7.40 -1.15
C GLY A 45 -7.44 7.94 -0.11
N ARG A 46 -7.48 9.26 0.06
CA ARG A 46 -8.42 9.91 0.98
C ARG A 46 -9.72 10.24 0.27
N ARG A 47 -10.86 9.95 0.90
CA ARG A 47 -12.18 10.42 0.45
C ARG A 47 -12.96 10.98 1.62
N GLY A 48 -12.96 12.31 1.76
CA GLY A 48 -13.48 12.99 2.95
C GLY A 48 -12.70 12.56 4.18
N GLU A 49 -13.38 12.03 5.20
CA GLU A 49 -12.77 11.55 6.44
C GLU A 49 -12.33 10.08 6.39
N TYR A 50 -12.52 9.41 5.25
CA TYR A 50 -12.23 7.99 5.10
C TYR A 50 -10.94 7.77 4.31
N LEU A 51 -10.15 6.78 4.76
CA LEU A 51 -9.12 6.16 3.95
C LEU A 51 -9.77 5.05 3.11
N VAL A 52 -9.70 5.19 1.79
CA VAL A 52 -10.21 4.19 0.85
C VAL A 52 -9.08 3.27 0.46
N ILE A 53 -9.24 1.98 0.75
CA ILE A 53 -8.34 0.93 0.28
C ILE A 53 -8.80 0.49 -1.11
N ILE A 54 -7.93 0.67 -2.11
CA ILE A 54 -8.22 0.35 -3.51
C ILE A 54 -7.78 -1.10 -3.80
N THR A 55 -6.53 -1.43 -3.45
CA THR A 55 -5.96 -2.77 -3.66
C THR A 55 -4.97 -3.09 -2.56
N VAL A 56 -4.94 -4.36 -2.12
CA VAL A 56 -3.91 -4.88 -1.22
C VAL A 56 -3.29 -6.15 -1.77
N TYR A 57 -1.97 -6.25 -1.73
CA TYR A 57 -1.23 -7.41 -2.23
C TYR A 57 0.15 -7.56 -1.56
N ILE A 58 0.76 -8.73 -1.69
CA ILE A 58 2.17 -8.95 -1.31
C ILE A 58 3.03 -8.63 -2.54
N PRO A 59 4.04 -7.75 -2.44
CA PRO A 59 4.91 -7.47 -3.58
C PRO A 59 5.69 -8.71 -4.01
N SER A 60 5.79 -8.92 -5.32
CA SER A 60 6.52 -10.05 -5.89
C SER A 60 7.22 -9.68 -7.21
N PRO A 61 8.29 -10.39 -7.57
CA PRO A 61 8.85 -10.34 -8.92
C PRO A 61 7.83 -10.82 -9.97
N PRO A 62 7.96 -10.40 -11.24
CA PRO A 62 8.97 -9.47 -11.74
C PRO A 62 8.63 -8.02 -11.45
N LYS A 63 7.42 -7.70 -10.98
CA LYS A 63 6.94 -6.32 -10.84
C LYS A 63 7.73 -5.51 -9.81
N PHE A 64 8.24 -6.17 -8.78
CA PHE A 64 9.08 -5.61 -7.73
C PHE A 64 10.28 -6.52 -7.48
N LYS A 65 11.50 -5.95 -7.48
CA LYS A 65 12.75 -6.66 -7.16
C LYS A 65 12.83 -7.03 -5.68
N ASN A 66 12.34 -6.13 -4.84
CA ASN A 66 12.19 -6.24 -3.40
C ASN A 66 10.93 -5.45 -2.99
N PRO A 67 10.52 -5.44 -1.71
CA PRO A 67 9.30 -4.72 -1.30
C PRO A 67 9.29 -3.20 -1.58
N TYR A 68 10.39 -2.62 -2.05
CA TYR A 68 10.53 -1.18 -2.21
C TYR A 68 10.70 -0.75 -3.67
N GLU A 69 11.36 -1.58 -4.49
CA GLU A 69 11.85 -1.19 -5.80
C GLU A 69 11.20 -1.99 -6.92
N ARG A 70 10.75 -1.29 -7.96
CA ARG A 70 10.16 -1.89 -9.17
C ARG A 70 11.18 -2.77 -9.92
N GLY A 71 10.62 -3.79 -10.57
CA GLY A 71 11.28 -4.64 -11.56
C GLY A 71 11.90 -3.90 -12.71
#